data_AF-A0A5E6XTH2-F1
#
_entry.id   AF-A0A5E6XTH2-F1
#
_cell.length_a   1.000
_cell.length_b   1.000
_cell.length_c   1.000
_cell.angle_alpha   90.00
_cell.angle_beta   90.00
_cell.angle_gamma   90.00
#
_symmetry.space_group_name_H-M   'P 1'
#
loop_
_entity.id
_entity.type
_entity.pdbx_description
1 polymer ?
#
loop_
_entity_poly.entity_id
_entity_poly.type
_entity_poly.pdbx_seq_one_letter_code
_entity_poly.pdbx_strand_id
1 'polypeptide(L)'
;MSYLSKSLEELINETYQDGRVSVVEYTHLRDDADRRMDAVVGEFGLHNNLTALQKAMDVAMQLMQTSIIDAKKAKLTDTAEAIVKDAVIAQVEYLRAGTLLALKLL
;
A
#
# COMPACT_ATOMS: atom_id res chain seq x y z
N MET A 1 -20.27 -14.72 -14.39
CA MET A 1 -19.39 -15.61 -13.60
C MET A 1 -19.08 -14.88 -12.32
N SER A 2 -19.43 -15.46 -11.18
CA SER A 2 -19.05 -14.92 -9.87
C SER A 2 -17.60 -15.34 -9.63
N TYR A 3 -16.66 -14.40 -9.76
CA TYR A 3 -15.31 -14.63 -9.26
C TYR A 3 -15.44 -14.67 -7.74
N LEU A 4 -15.19 -15.83 -7.13
CA LEU A 4 -14.94 -15.90 -5.69
C LEU A 4 -13.85 -14.87 -5.41
N SER A 5 -14.21 -13.78 -4.74
CA SER A 5 -13.29 -12.74 -4.30
C SER A 5 -12.21 -13.44 -3.48
N LYS A 6 -10.98 -13.54 -4.03
CA LYS A 6 -9.83 -14.09 -3.29
C LYS A 6 -9.72 -13.37 -1.95
N SER A 7 -9.28 -14.10 -0.93
CA SER A 7 -8.90 -13.46 0.32
C SER A 7 -7.75 -12.48 0.05
N LEU A 8 -7.65 -11.41 0.85
CA LEU A 8 -6.53 -10.47 0.73
C LEU A 8 -5.18 -11.18 0.93
N GLU A 9 -5.16 -12.19 1.78
CA GLU A 9 -3.99 -13.02 2.06
C GLU A 9 -3.53 -13.80 0.82
N GLU A 10 -4.44 -14.46 0.11
CA GLU A 10 -4.11 -15.15 -1.15
C GLU A 10 -3.58 -14.17 -2.20
N LEU A 11 -4.20 -13.00 -2.34
CA LEU A 11 -3.76 -11.98 -3.29
C LEU A 11 -2.35 -11.47 -2.98
N ILE A 12 -2.04 -11.24 -1.70
CA ILE A 12 -0.70 -10.84 -1.25
C ILE A 12 0.30 -11.96 -1.54
N ASN A 13 -0.01 -13.21 -1.17
CA ASN A 13 0.89 -14.34 -1.38
C ASN A 13 1.23 -14.54 -2.86
N GLU A 14 0.24 -14.41 -3.76
CA GLU A 14 0.46 -14.46 -5.20
C GLU A 14 1.32 -13.29 -5.69
N THR A 15 1.04 -12.07 -5.24
CA THR A 15 1.76 -10.85 -5.65
C THR A 15 3.24 -10.88 -5.32
N TYR A 16 3.63 -11.53 -4.21
CA TYR A 16 5.02 -11.60 -3.76
C TYR A 16 5.71 -12.93 -4.08
N GLN A 17 5.04 -13.86 -4.76
CA GLN A 17 5.49 -15.25 -4.93
C GLN A 17 6.86 -15.36 -5.63
N ASP A 18 7.15 -14.49 -6.59
CA ASP A 18 8.39 -14.50 -7.36
C ASP A 18 9.48 -13.56 -6.78
N GLY A 19 9.21 -12.94 -5.62
CA GLY A 19 10.09 -11.99 -4.95
C GLY A 19 10.17 -10.63 -5.64
N ARG A 20 9.31 -10.36 -6.63
CA ARG A 20 9.20 -9.08 -7.33
C ARG A 20 7.73 -8.66 -7.35
N VAL A 21 7.48 -7.41 -7.72
CA VAL A 21 6.13 -6.90 -7.93
C VAL A 21 6.13 -6.18 -9.26
N SER A 22 5.32 -6.67 -10.20
CA SER A 22 5.08 -6.01 -11.48
C SER A 22 4.05 -4.89 -11.34
N VAL A 23 4.02 -3.99 -12.33
CA VAL A 23 3.00 -2.93 -12.40
C VAL A 23 1.58 -3.52 -12.46
N VAL A 24 1.41 -4.66 -13.13
CA VAL A 24 0.11 -5.32 -13.27
C VAL A 24 -0.36 -5.86 -11.92
N GLU A 25 0.51 -6.56 -11.19
CA GLU A 25 0.19 -7.08 -9.85
C GLU A 25 -0.11 -5.96 -8.86
N TYR A 26 0.72 -4.90 -8.87
CA TYR A 26 0.47 -3.73 -8.03
C TYR A 26 -0.88 -3.05 -8.35
N THR A 27 -1.18 -2.87 -9.65
CA THR A 27 -2.45 -2.26 -10.08
C THR A 27 -3.64 -3.11 -9.61
N HIS A 28 -3.55 -4.43 -9.77
CA HIS A 28 -4.59 -5.34 -9.32
C HIS A 28 -4.80 -5.29 -7.79
N LEU A 29 -3.71 -5.22 -7.02
CA LEU A 29 -3.79 -5.07 -5.56
C LEU A 29 -4.44 -3.74 -5.15
N ARG A 30 -4.08 -2.63 -5.81
CA ARG A 30 -4.69 -1.32 -5.57
C ARG A 30 -6.19 -1.35 -5.87
N ASP A 31 -6.56 -1.87 -7.03
CA ASP A 31 -7.96 -1.91 -7.45
C ASP A 31 -8.80 -2.82 -6.52
N ASP A 32 -8.23 -3.91 -5.99
CA ASP A 32 -8.89 -4.72 -4.95
C ASP A 32 -9.02 -3.98 -3.61
N ALA A 33 -8.02 -3.19 -3.22
CA ALA A 33 -8.09 -2.36 -2.01
C ALA A 33 -9.19 -1.29 -2.12
N ASP A 34 -9.29 -0.62 -3.27
CA ASP A 34 -10.36 0.36 -3.54
C ASP A 34 -11.74 -0.29 -3.48
N ARG A 35 -11.92 -1.45 -4.13
CA ARG A 35 -13.17 -2.21 -4.09
C ARG A 35 -13.60 -2.59 -2.68
N ARG A 36 -12.65 -2.93 -1.79
CA ARG A 36 -12.96 -3.22 -0.38
C ARG A 36 -13.40 -1.97 0.36
N MET A 37 -12.80 -0.83 0.05
CA MET A 37 -13.17 0.44 0.65
C MET A 37 -14.51 0.97 0.14
N ASP A 38 -14.88 0.68 -1.11
CA ASP A 38 -16.22 0.95 -1.64
C ASP A 38 -17.32 0.24 -0.83
N ALA A 39 -17.07 -0.99 -0.37
CA ALA A 39 -17.99 -1.70 0.51
C ALA A 39 -18.13 -1.00 1.88
N VAL A 40 -17.03 -0.48 2.43
CA VAL A 40 -17.04 0.34 3.66
C VAL A 40 -17.84 1.63 3.44
N VAL A 41 -17.69 2.30 2.29
CA VAL A 41 -18.49 3.48 1.95
C VAL A 41 -19.97 3.13 1.84
N GLY A 42 -20.31 1.97 1.28
CA GLY A 42 -21.69 1.48 1.21
C GLY A 42 -22.36 1.37 2.58
N GLU A 43 -21.61 0.93 3.59
CA GLU A 43 -22.13 0.72 4.96
C GLU A 43 -22.06 1.98 5.84
N PHE A 44 -20.96 2.74 5.77
CA PHE A 44 -20.66 3.83 6.71
C PHE A 44 -20.77 5.24 6.09
N GLY A 45 -21.11 5.33 4.81
CA GLY A 45 -21.20 6.58 4.07
C GLY A 45 -19.84 7.24 3.82
N LEU A 46 -19.90 8.51 3.40
CA LEU A 46 -18.74 9.35 3.11
C LEU A 46 -18.37 10.25 4.30
N HIS A 47 -17.21 10.90 4.23
CA HIS A 47 -16.74 11.92 5.18
C HIS A 47 -16.45 11.39 6.59
N ASN A 48 -15.97 10.16 6.69
CA ASN A 48 -15.49 9.53 7.93
C ASN A 48 -13.99 9.24 7.88
N ASN A 49 -13.43 8.83 9.01
CA ASN A 49 -12.00 8.54 9.13
C ASN A 49 -11.52 7.42 8.20
N LEU A 50 -12.38 6.47 7.82
CA LEU A 50 -12.02 5.40 6.90
C LEU A 50 -11.85 5.94 5.46
N THR A 51 -12.77 6.80 5.01
CA THR A 51 -12.63 7.48 3.70
C THR A 51 -11.49 8.50 3.67
N ALA A 52 -11.17 9.11 4.81
CA ALA A 52 -9.98 9.96 4.94
C ALA A 52 -8.70 9.12 4.91
N LEU A 53 -8.69 7.94 5.53
CA LEU A 53 -7.58 7.00 5.50
C LEU A 53 -7.27 6.56 4.08
N GLN A 54 -8.27 6.14 3.28
CA GLN A 54 -8.06 5.76 1.88
C GLN A 54 -7.35 6.87 1.09
N LYS A 55 -7.85 8.11 1.17
CA LYS A 55 -7.24 9.25 0.49
C LYS A 55 -5.82 9.55 0.99
N ALA A 56 -5.58 9.39 2.30
CA ALA A 56 -4.25 9.57 2.87
C ALA A 56 -3.28 8.51 2.35
N MET A 57 -3.73 7.26 2.14
CA MET A 57 -2.92 6.21 1.54
C MET A 57 -2.56 6.52 0.08
N ASP A 58 -3.48 7.05 -0.71
CA ASP A 58 -3.19 7.48 -2.09
C ASP A 58 -2.11 8.57 -2.13
N VAL A 59 -2.26 9.59 -1.26
CA VAL A 59 -1.29 10.68 -1.14
C VAL A 59 0.07 10.15 -0.65
N ALA A 60 0.08 9.29 0.36
CA ALA A 60 1.31 8.66 0.86
C ALA A 60 2.02 7.89 -0.25
N MET A 61 1.26 7.20 -1.10
CA MET A 61 1.81 6.41 -2.20
C MET A 61 2.37 7.26 -3.33
N GLN A 62 1.68 8.34 -3.68
CA GLN A 62 2.21 9.35 -4.58
C GLN A 62 3.53 9.94 -4.05
N LEU A 63 3.56 10.33 -2.77
CA LEU A 63 4.75 10.91 -2.14
C LEU A 63 5.93 9.94 -2.11
N MET A 64 5.68 8.66 -1.82
CA MET A 64 6.70 7.62 -1.86
C MET A 64 7.31 7.51 -3.26
N GLN A 65 6.47 7.42 -4.30
CA GLN A 65 6.93 7.32 -5.68
C GLN A 65 7.74 8.54 -6.12
N THR A 66 7.26 9.76 -5.84
CA THR A 66 7.98 10.99 -6.20
C THR A 66 9.30 11.10 -5.44
N SER A 67 9.33 10.70 -4.16
CA SER A 67 10.57 10.70 -3.36
C SER A 67 11.63 9.76 -3.94
N ILE A 68 11.23 8.57 -4.39
CA ILE A 68 12.16 7.62 -5.04
C ILE A 68 12.64 8.16 -6.40
N ILE A 69 11.74 8.78 -7.17
CA ILE A 69 12.11 9.41 -8.44
C ILE A 69 13.14 10.52 -8.22
N ASP A 70 12.95 11.36 -7.21
CA ASP A 70 13.87 12.46 -6.91
C ASP A 70 15.20 11.96 -6.34
N ALA A 71 15.19 10.94 -5.48
CA ALA A 71 16.40 10.25 -5.04
C ALA A 71 17.20 9.67 -6.23
N LYS A 72 16.51 9.06 -7.21
CA LYS A 72 17.15 8.55 -8.44
C LYS A 72 17.76 9.68 -9.28
N LYS A 73 17.08 10.82 -9.39
CA LYS A 73 17.59 12.00 -10.12
C LYS A 73 18.81 12.63 -9.43
N ALA A 74 18.93 12.50 -8.11
CA ALA A 74 20.04 13.05 -7.34
C ALA A 74 21.39 12.33 -7.56
N LYS A 75 21.43 11.23 -8.34
CA LYS A 75 22.65 10.45 -8.63
C LYS A 75 23.40 10.07 -7.36
N LEU A 76 22.67 9.50 -6.41
CA LEU A 76 23.21 9.07 -5.12
C LEU A 76 24.32 8.03 -5.28
N THR A 77 25.21 7.97 -4.29
CA THR A 77 26.13 6.83 -4.12
C THR A 77 25.34 5.60 -3.70
N ASP A 78 25.90 4.40 -3.91
CA ASP A 78 25.28 3.13 -3.48
C ASP A 78 24.92 3.15 -1.98
N THR A 79 25.77 3.74 -1.14
CA THR A 79 25.51 3.91 0.31
C THR A 79 24.30 4.80 0.56
N ALA A 80 24.19 5.93 -0.14
CA ALA A 80 23.06 6.84 0.03
C ALA A 80 21.75 6.23 -0.51
N GLU A 81 21.81 5.45 -1.60
CA GLU A 81 20.66 4.70 -2.10
C GLU A 81 20.18 3.65 -1.09
N ALA A 82 21.11 2.93 -0.44
CA ALA A 82 20.78 1.96 0.59
C ALA A 82 20.09 2.62 1.81
N ILE A 83 20.57 3.79 2.24
CA ILE A 83 19.95 4.56 3.33
C ILE A 83 18.51 4.98 2.97
N VAL A 84 18.28 5.45 1.74
CA VAL A 84 16.94 5.85 1.28
C VAL A 84 16.00 4.64 1.25
N LYS A 85 16.47 3.50 0.73
CA LYS A 85 15.68 2.25 0.68
C LYS A 85 15.28 1.81 2.08
N ASP A 86 16.22 1.77 3.02
CA ASP A 86 15.98 1.38 4.40
C ASP A 86 14.95 2.31 5.09
N ALA A 87 15.14 3.63 4.96
CA ALA A 87 14.23 4.60 5.55
C ALA A 87 12.80 4.50 5.00
N VAL A 88 12.64 4.28 3.69
CA VAL A 88 11.31 4.12 3.06
C VAL A 88 10.65 2.82 3.51
N ILE A 89 11.38 1.71 3.56
CA ILE A 89 10.87 0.42 4.06
C ILE A 89 10.43 0.57 5.52
N ALA A 90 11.23 1.25 6.36
CA ALA A 90 10.89 1.47 7.77
C ALA A 90 9.55 2.22 7.96
N GLN A 91 9.21 3.17 7.09
CA GLN A 91 7.92 3.87 7.15
C GLN A 91 6.75 2.93 6.83
N VAL A 92 6.90 2.05 5.84
CA VAL A 92 5.88 1.07 5.48
C VAL A 92 5.67 0.04 6.59
N GLU A 93 6.76 -0.47 7.18
CA GLU A 93 6.70 -1.42 8.28
C GLU A 93 6.12 -0.81 9.56
N TYR A 94 6.44 0.46 9.86
CA TYR A 94 5.79 1.22 10.93
C TYR A 94 4.27 1.25 10.77
N LEU A 95 3.78 1.60 9.58
CA LEU A 95 2.35 1.67 9.30
C LEU A 95 1.70 0.28 9.38
N ARG A 96 2.36 -0.75 8.84
CA ARG A 96 1.88 -2.14 8.91
C ARG A 96 1.74 -2.62 10.35
N ALA A 97 2.77 -2.43 11.17
CA ALA A 97 2.75 -2.81 12.58
C ALA A 97 1.68 -2.06 13.36
N GLY A 98 1.57 -0.74 13.15
CA GLY A 98 0.51 0.09 13.75
C GLY A 98 -0.89 -0.35 13.35
N THR A 99 -1.09 -0.75 12.09
CA THR A 99 -2.36 -1.29 11.59
C THR A 99 -2.74 -2.57 12.33
N LEU A 100 -1.82 -3.54 12.44
CA LEU A 100 -2.07 -4.79 13.16
C LEU A 100 -2.34 -4.55 14.66
N LEU A 101 -1.70 -3.56 15.27
CA LEU A 101 -1.95 -3.19 16.66
C LEU A 101 -3.37 -2.59 16.82
N ALA A 102 -3.75 -1.65 15.96
CA ALA A 102 -5.04 -0.96 16.03
C ALA A 102 -6.22 -1.90 15.76
N LEU A 103 -6.08 -2.83 14.81
CA LEU A 103 -7.14 -3.78 14.46
C LEU A 103 -7.49 -4.77 15.58
N LYS A 104 -6.63 -4.95 16.60
CA LYS A 104 -6.95 -5.76 17.79
C LYS A 104 -8.06 -5.15 18.66
N LEU A 105 -8.44 -3.89 18.39
CA LEU A 105 -9.53 -3.21 19.09
C LEU A 105 -10.92 -3.54 18.51
N LEU A 106 -10.97 -4.26 17.38
CA LEU A 106 -12.18 -4.79 16.76
C LEU A 106 -12.35 -6.27 17.12
#